data_AF-A0AAV2MDH2-F1
#
_entry.id   AF-A0AAV2MDH2-F1
#
_cell.length_a   1.000
_cell.length_b   1.000
_cell.length_c   1.000
_cell.angle_alpha   90.00
_cell.angle_beta   90.00
_cell.angle_gamma   90.00
#
_symmetry.space_group_name_H-M   'P 1'
#
loop_
_entity.id
_entity.type
_entity.pdbx_description
1 polymer ?
#
loop_
_entity_poly.entity_id
_entity_poly.type
_entity_poly.pdbx_seq_one_letter_code
_entity_poly.pdbx_strand_id
1 'polypeptide(L)'
;MATFVSRVQFLDDTDPFNSTNFPEPTRPPLYTFREDIPLINQISGVHRLLRAPHKPDDCALQLSHNGSYLDLDSTLAEQRDELEGFQENVGRGKKHSIILRTQLSVRVHACIEKLYLSTGRELRRALFSLKQIFQDDKDLVHEFVVAEGLTCLIKVGAEADQNYQNYILREQLRKELQSTPP
;
A
#
# COMPACT_ATOMS: atom_id res chain seq x y z
N MET A 1 3.16 24.92 24.92
CA MET A 1 3.55 24.15 23.72
C MET A 1 2.29 23.89 22.92
N ALA A 2 2.32 24.12 21.61
CA ALA A 2 1.17 23.92 20.74
C ALA A 2 0.95 22.41 20.52
N THR A 3 -0.32 22.00 20.56
CA THR A 3 -0.71 20.59 20.45
C THR A 3 -1.88 20.45 19.50
N PHE A 4 -1.83 19.39 18.70
CA PHE A 4 -2.87 19.04 17.75
C PHE A 4 -3.57 17.76 18.19
N VAL A 5 -4.86 17.85 18.54
CA VAL A 5 -5.65 16.68 18.94
C VAL A 5 -6.40 16.14 17.73
N SER A 6 -6.20 14.86 17.43
CA SER A 6 -6.84 14.21 16.28
C SER A 6 -7.34 12.81 16.61
N ARG A 7 -8.32 12.35 15.83
CA ARG A 7 -8.70 10.94 15.81
C ARG A 7 -7.64 10.15 15.09
N VAL A 8 -7.31 8.97 15.61
CA VAL A 8 -6.37 8.06 14.94
C VAL A 8 -7.02 6.71 14.70
N GLN A 9 -6.69 6.09 13.57
CA GLN A 9 -7.06 4.73 13.20
C GLN A 9 -5.88 4.09 12.47
N PHE A 10 -5.92 2.79 12.21
CA PHE A 10 -5.02 2.15 11.27
C PHE A 10 -5.79 1.51 10.13
N LEU A 11 -5.14 1.35 8.98
CA LEU A 11 -5.61 0.51 7.89
C LEU A 11 -4.66 -0.68 7.77
N ASP A 12 -5.18 -1.90 7.89
CA ASP A 12 -4.34 -3.09 7.70
C ASP A 12 -4.10 -3.32 6.21
N ASP A 13 -2.98 -2.81 5.75
CA ASP A 13 -2.44 -2.96 4.41
C ASP A 13 -1.01 -3.54 4.43
N THR A 14 -0.71 -4.31 5.49
CA THR A 14 0.58 -5.00 5.67
C THR A 14 0.85 -6.01 4.56
N ASP A 15 -0.21 -6.65 4.03
CA ASP A 15 -0.20 -7.35 2.75
C ASP A 15 -1.04 -6.56 1.72
N PRO A 16 -0.42 -5.96 0.68
CA PRO A 16 -1.15 -5.18 -0.32
C PRO A 16 -2.16 -6.01 -1.13
N PHE A 17 -2.00 -7.35 -1.21
CA PHE A 17 -2.94 -8.24 -1.91
C PHE A 17 -4.08 -8.75 -1.03
N ASN A 18 -4.03 -8.48 0.28
CA ASN A 18 -5.05 -8.88 1.25
C ASN A 18 -5.40 -7.74 2.21
N SER A 19 -5.46 -6.51 1.69
CA SER A 19 -5.75 -5.31 2.47
C SER A 19 -7.26 -5.11 2.71
N THR A 20 -7.61 -4.40 3.79
CA THR A 20 -8.97 -3.91 4.05
C THR A 20 -9.09 -2.43 3.69
N ASN A 21 -10.29 -1.98 3.32
CA ASN A 21 -10.61 -0.57 3.10
C ASN A 21 -11.31 0.10 4.31
N PHE A 22 -11.40 -0.63 5.43
CA PHE A 22 -12.07 -0.17 6.64
C PHE A 22 -11.05 0.11 7.74
N PRO A 23 -10.79 1.39 8.06
CA PRO A 23 -9.88 1.72 9.15
C PRO A 23 -10.42 1.28 10.52
N GLU A 24 -9.53 0.81 11.38
CA GLU A 24 -9.82 0.30 12.71
C GLU A 24 -9.16 1.16 13.79
N PRO A 25 -9.75 1.26 15.00
CA PRO A 25 -11.06 0.75 15.39
C PRO A 25 -12.21 1.61 14.85
N THR A 26 -13.42 1.05 14.79
CA THR A 26 -14.64 1.77 14.35
C THR A 26 -14.95 3.02 15.18
N ARG A 27 -14.48 3.07 16.43
CA ARG A 27 -14.53 4.25 17.30
C ARG A 27 -13.11 4.78 17.48
N PRO A 28 -12.68 5.75 16.64
CA PRO A 28 -11.32 6.24 16.65
C PRO A 28 -10.98 6.87 18.01
N PRO A 29 -9.92 6.41 18.72
CA PRO A 29 -9.41 7.12 19.88
C PRO A 29 -8.82 8.47 19.46
N LEU A 30 -8.70 9.37 20.45
CA LEU A 30 -7.98 10.63 20.26
C LEU A 30 -6.51 10.46 20.62
N TYR A 31 -5.64 11.09 19.85
CA TYR A 31 -4.22 11.24 20.12
C TYR A 31 -3.86 12.72 20.10
N THR A 32 -2.96 13.12 21.00
CA THR A 32 -2.45 14.49 21.11
C THR A 32 -1.04 14.54 20.54
N PHE A 33 -0.92 15.08 19.34
CA PHE A 33 0.37 15.35 18.72
C PHE A 33 0.95 16.64 19.26
N ARG A 34 2.27 16.67 19.37
CA ARG A 34 3.03 17.90 19.54
C ARG A 34 3.32 18.50 18.17
N GLU A 35 2.98 19.77 18.00
CA GLU A 35 3.16 20.45 16.71
C GLU A 35 4.62 20.81 16.41
N ASP A 36 5.47 20.81 17.43
CA ASP A 36 6.87 21.23 17.40
C ASP A 36 7.87 20.06 17.43
N ILE A 37 7.39 18.81 17.29
CA ILE A 37 8.23 17.60 17.23
C ILE A 37 7.98 16.88 15.90
N PRO A 38 9.04 16.38 15.23
CA PRO A 38 8.89 15.52 14.05
C PRO A 38 7.96 14.33 14.28
N LEU A 39 7.13 14.00 13.29
CA LEU A 39 6.14 12.94 13.42
C LEU A 39 6.78 11.55 13.63
N ILE A 40 7.98 11.32 13.11
CA ILE A 40 8.76 10.08 13.28
C ILE A 40 9.02 9.79 14.77
N ASN A 41 9.19 10.83 15.59
CA ASN A 41 9.39 10.69 17.03
C ASN A 41 8.08 10.45 17.81
N GLN A 42 6.93 10.55 17.15
CA GLN A 42 5.60 10.45 17.76
C GLN A 42 4.82 9.22 17.27
N ILE A 43 5.14 8.67 16.09
CA ILE A 43 4.40 7.58 15.44
C ILE A 43 4.32 6.31 16.31
N SER A 44 5.36 6.01 17.09
CA SER A 44 5.37 4.88 18.03
C SER A 44 4.32 5.02 19.15
N GLY A 45 3.93 6.24 19.51
CA GLY A 45 2.82 6.51 20.42
C GLY A 45 1.47 6.15 19.80
N VAL A 46 1.26 6.53 18.54
CA VAL A 46 0.05 6.22 17.76
C VAL A 46 -0.07 4.72 17.53
N HIS A 47 1.00 4.06 17.09
CA HIS A 47 1.09 2.62 16.88
C HIS A 47 0.68 1.83 18.13
N ARG A 48 1.27 2.15 19.29
CA ARG A 48 0.95 1.49 20.56
C ARG A 48 -0.48 1.73 21.02
N LEU A 49 -1.00 2.95 20.83
CA LEU A 49 -2.38 3.28 21.19
C LEU A 49 -3.37 2.44 20.37
N LEU A 50 -3.10 2.28 19.08
CA LEU A 50 -3.95 1.52 18.15
C LEU A 50 -3.76 0.01 18.25
N ARG A 51 -2.63 -0.45 18.82
CA ARG A 51 -2.20 -1.85 18.76
C ARG A 51 -2.14 -2.36 17.32
N ALA A 52 -1.63 -1.50 16.44
CA ALA A 52 -1.59 -1.77 15.00
C ALA A 52 -0.71 -3.01 14.70
N PRO A 53 -1.09 -3.85 13.73
CA PRO A 53 -0.35 -5.07 13.37
C PRO A 53 0.96 -4.77 12.61
N HIS A 54 1.12 -3.53 12.12
CA HIS A 54 2.28 -3.07 11.37
C HIS A 54 3.58 -3.22 12.16
N LYS A 55 4.70 -3.44 11.45
CA LYS A 55 6.02 -3.23 12.04
C LYS A 55 6.21 -1.73 12.31
N PRO A 56 6.70 -1.32 13.48
CA PRO A 56 6.81 0.10 13.84
C PRO A 56 7.60 0.94 12.82
N ASP A 57 8.66 0.39 12.25
CA ASP A 57 9.55 1.08 11.32
C ASP A 57 8.99 1.18 9.90
N ASP A 58 7.95 0.40 9.58
CA ASP A 58 7.30 0.37 8.26
C ASP A 58 6.03 1.24 8.23
N CYS A 59 5.77 2.02 9.28
CA CYS A 59 4.56 2.81 9.42
C CYS A 59 4.66 4.16 8.70
N ALA A 60 3.53 4.63 8.18
CA ALA A 60 3.27 5.95 7.63
C ALA A 60 1.99 6.54 8.24
N LEU A 61 1.80 7.85 8.09
CA LEU A 61 0.58 8.54 8.49
C LEU A 61 -0.08 9.19 7.28
N GLN A 62 -1.38 8.98 7.11
CA GLN A 62 -2.17 9.53 6.01
C GLN A 62 -3.41 10.25 6.55
N LEU A 63 -3.77 11.38 5.94
CA LEU A 63 -4.98 12.11 6.29
C LEU A 63 -6.21 11.51 5.62
N SER A 64 -7.24 11.15 6.38
CA SER A 64 -8.43 10.45 5.84
C SER A 64 -9.28 11.29 4.87
N HIS A 65 -9.12 12.61 4.86
CA HIS A 65 -10.02 13.53 4.16
C HIS A 65 -9.64 13.80 2.71
N ASN A 66 -8.34 13.78 2.42
CA ASN A 66 -7.76 14.07 1.11
C ASN A 66 -6.79 12.98 0.63
N GLY A 67 -6.37 12.06 1.51
CA GLY A 67 -5.42 11.01 1.19
C GLY A 67 -3.95 11.45 1.24
N SER A 68 -3.64 12.68 1.65
CA SER A 68 -2.26 13.15 1.77
C SER A 68 -1.48 12.32 2.78
N TYR A 69 -0.28 11.89 2.39
CA TYR A 69 0.69 11.30 3.30
C TYR A 69 1.47 12.41 4.00
N LEU A 70 1.57 12.31 5.33
CA LEU A 70 2.34 13.24 6.14
C LEU A 70 3.82 12.86 6.08
N ASP A 71 4.67 13.87 5.97
CA ASP A 71 6.11 13.70 6.07
C ASP A 71 6.49 13.44 7.54
N LEU A 72 7.05 12.26 7.79
CA LEU A 72 7.42 11.84 9.14
C LEU A 72 8.65 12.57 9.67
N ASP A 73 9.55 13.02 8.81
CA ASP A 73 10.75 13.74 9.23
C ASP A 73 10.47 15.20 9.59
N SER A 74 9.32 15.72 9.15
CA SER A 74 8.83 17.06 9.45
C SER A 74 7.90 17.12 10.67
N THR A 75 7.79 18.31 11.26
CA THR A 75 6.80 18.63 12.31
C THR A 75 5.43 18.91 11.70
N LEU A 76 4.35 18.90 12.50
CA LEU A 76 3.03 19.33 12.01
C LEU A 76 2.97 20.83 11.70
N ALA A 77 3.75 21.65 12.41
CA ALA A 77 3.82 23.08 12.16
C ALA A 77 4.41 23.40 10.77
N GLU A 78 5.38 22.62 10.31
CA GLU A 78 6.04 22.80 9.00
C GLU A 78 5.16 22.38 7.81
N GLN A 79 4.23 21.43 8.02
CA GLN A 79 3.34 20.91 6.98
C GLN A 79 1.87 21.27 7.23
N ARG A 80 1.62 22.45 7.81
CA ARG A 80 0.28 22.89 8.22
C ARG A 80 -0.70 23.04 7.05
N ASP A 81 -0.20 23.33 5.86
CA ASP A 81 -1.01 23.47 4.64
C ASP A 81 -1.73 22.14 4.29
N GLU A 82 -1.10 20.99 4.55
CA GLU A 82 -1.71 19.67 4.36
C GLU A 82 -2.92 19.42 5.30
N LEU A 83 -2.97 20.15 6.42
CA LEU A 83 -4.03 20.05 7.43
C LEU A 83 -5.16 21.08 7.23
N GLU A 84 -5.12 21.89 6.18
CA GLU A 84 -6.21 22.82 5.87
C GLU A 84 -7.55 22.09 5.72
N GLY A 85 -8.61 22.60 6.35
CA GLY A 85 -9.93 21.96 6.32
C GLY A 85 -10.05 20.66 7.16
N PHE A 86 -8.96 20.15 7.76
CA PHE A 86 -8.97 18.90 8.52
C PHE A 86 -9.85 18.99 9.79
N GLN A 87 -9.84 20.14 10.47
CA GLN A 87 -10.62 20.36 11.71
C GLN A 87 -11.90 21.21 11.50
N GLU A 88 -12.13 21.76 10.32
CA GLU A 88 -13.25 22.69 10.07
C GLU A 88 -14.64 22.01 10.11
N ASN A 89 -14.68 20.68 9.98
CA ASN A 89 -15.92 19.90 9.90
C ASN A 89 -16.41 19.32 11.25
N VAL A 90 -15.89 19.80 12.38
CA VAL A 90 -16.22 19.29 13.74
C VAL A 90 -17.73 19.30 14.07
N GLY A 91 -18.54 20.11 13.37
CA GLY A 91 -19.99 20.23 13.57
C GLY A 91 -20.91 19.37 12.68
N ARG A 92 -20.43 18.68 11.64
CA ARG A 92 -21.29 17.99 10.63
C ARG A 92 -21.25 16.45 10.65
N GLY A 93 -20.78 15.84 11.74
CA GLY A 93 -20.98 14.41 12.03
C GLY A 93 -19.88 13.45 11.55
N LYS A 94 -19.13 13.75 10.49
CA LYS A 94 -17.89 13.01 10.13
C LYS A 94 -16.68 13.84 10.54
N LYS A 95 -16.01 13.47 11.64
CA LYS A 95 -14.68 14.02 11.95
C LYS A 95 -13.63 13.15 11.30
N HIS A 96 -12.72 13.80 10.58
CA HIS A 96 -11.56 13.20 9.93
C HIS A 96 -10.63 12.52 10.95
N SER A 97 -9.81 11.60 10.46
CA SER A 97 -8.81 10.87 11.24
C SER A 97 -7.46 10.86 10.53
N ILE A 98 -6.41 10.69 11.31
CA ILE A 98 -5.08 10.33 10.81
C ILE A 98 -5.01 8.80 10.82
N ILE A 99 -4.70 8.22 9.67
CA ILE A 99 -4.63 6.79 9.42
C ILE A 99 -3.16 6.37 9.49
N LEU A 100 -2.84 5.51 10.46
CA LEU A 100 -1.59 4.77 10.48
C LEU A 100 -1.70 3.62 9.47
N ARG A 101 -0.73 3.51 8.58
CA ARG A 101 -0.72 2.46 7.55
C ARG A 101 0.71 2.10 7.17
N THR A 102 0.88 1.15 6.27
CA THR A 102 2.20 0.76 5.76
C THR A 102 2.74 1.82 4.80
N GLN A 103 4.04 2.11 4.87
CA GLN A 103 4.73 3.00 3.93
C GLN A 103 4.53 2.56 2.47
N LEU A 104 4.44 3.54 1.56
CA LEU A 104 4.29 3.31 0.13
C LEU A 104 5.41 2.42 -0.41
N SER A 105 6.66 2.74 -0.06
CA SER A 105 7.85 1.99 -0.48
C SER A 105 7.76 0.53 -0.05
N VAL A 106 7.43 0.25 1.21
CA VAL A 106 7.28 -1.12 1.74
C VAL A 106 6.19 -1.89 0.99
N ARG A 107 5.02 -1.29 0.76
CA ARG A 107 3.94 -1.91 -0.02
C ARG A 107 4.34 -2.19 -1.46
N VAL A 108 5.06 -1.27 -2.11
CA VAL A 108 5.57 -1.44 -3.46
C VAL A 108 6.56 -2.59 -3.56
N HIS A 109 7.49 -2.70 -2.60
CA HIS A 109 8.43 -3.82 -2.57
C HIS A 109 7.71 -5.16 -2.37
N ALA A 110 6.69 -5.21 -1.49
CA ALA A 110 5.86 -6.40 -1.33
C ALA A 110 5.09 -6.76 -2.62
N CYS A 111 4.58 -5.76 -3.35
CA CYS A 111 4.00 -5.96 -4.68
C CYS A 111 4.99 -6.60 -5.66
N ILE A 112 6.18 -6.03 -5.79
CA ILE A 112 7.23 -6.52 -6.69
C ILE A 112 7.67 -7.94 -6.31
N GLU A 113 7.90 -8.20 -5.02
CA GLU A 113 8.26 -9.52 -4.52
C GLU A 113 7.18 -10.55 -4.86
N LYS A 114 5.90 -10.23 -4.63
CA LYS A 114 4.79 -11.14 -4.97
C LYS A 114 4.76 -11.45 -6.46
N LEU A 115 5.02 -10.48 -7.34
CA LEU A 115 5.07 -10.69 -8.78
C LEU A 115 6.20 -11.64 -9.17
N TYR A 116 7.40 -11.47 -8.61
CA TYR A 116 8.53 -12.37 -8.87
C TYR A 116 8.34 -13.78 -8.33
N LEU A 117 7.64 -13.94 -7.21
CA LEU A 117 7.37 -15.25 -6.60
C LEU A 117 6.17 -15.98 -7.22
N SER A 118 5.36 -15.30 -8.04
CA SER A 118 4.14 -15.86 -8.62
C SER A 118 4.37 -16.37 -10.04
N THR A 119 3.73 -17.48 -10.41
CA THR A 119 3.73 -18.00 -11.79
C THR A 119 2.33 -18.45 -12.24
N GLY A 120 2.14 -18.62 -13.56
CA GLY A 120 0.94 -19.23 -14.13
C GLY A 120 -0.38 -18.55 -13.73
N ARG A 121 -1.26 -19.29 -13.03
CA ARG A 121 -2.57 -18.76 -12.58
C ARG A 121 -2.43 -17.75 -11.45
N GLU A 122 -1.44 -17.92 -10.56
CA GLU A 122 -1.23 -17.01 -9.44
C GLU A 122 -0.73 -15.65 -9.93
N LEU A 123 0.23 -15.63 -10.86
CA LEU A 123 0.72 -14.39 -11.47
C LEU A 123 -0.42 -13.61 -12.14
N ARG A 124 -1.30 -14.29 -12.88
CA ARG A 124 -2.48 -13.64 -13.47
C ARG A 124 -3.40 -12.99 -12.44
N ARG A 125 -3.59 -13.62 -11.27
CA ARG A 125 -4.37 -13.05 -10.17
C ARG A 125 -3.65 -11.85 -9.55
N ALA A 126 -2.35 -11.98 -9.28
CA ALA A 126 -1.54 -10.90 -8.73
C ALA A 126 -1.54 -9.66 -9.65
N LEU A 127 -1.35 -9.84 -10.95
CA LEU A 127 -1.42 -8.74 -11.93
C LEU A 127 -2.80 -8.06 -11.97
N PHE A 128 -3.88 -8.83 -11.84
CA PHE A 128 -5.24 -8.27 -11.77
C PHE A 128 -5.46 -7.47 -10.48
N SER A 129 -5.04 -8.01 -9.34
CA SER A 129 -5.11 -7.31 -8.05
C SER A 129 -4.23 -6.06 -8.03
N LEU A 130 -3.04 -6.10 -8.63
CA LEU A 130 -2.12 -4.96 -8.72
C LEU A 130 -2.78 -3.74 -9.37
N LYS A 131 -3.60 -3.97 -10.41
CA LYS A 131 -4.38 -2.91 -11.03
C LYS A 131 -5.35 -2.26 -10.03
N GLN A 132 -6.05 -3.05 -9.21
CA GLN A 132 -6.97 -2.52 -8.20
C GLN A 132 -6.22 -1.75 -7.11
N ILE A 133 -5.09 -2.28 -6.64
CA ILE A 133 -4.22 -1.63 -5.65
C ILE A 133 -3.81 -0.22 -6.10
N PHE A 134 -3.38 -0.05 -7.36
CA PHE A 134 -3.03 1.27 -7.92
C PHE A 134 -4.23 2.18 -8.19
N GLN A 135 -5.43 1.62 -8.36
CA GLN A 135 -6.64 2.42 -8.51
C GLN A 135 -7.10 2.98 -7.16
N ASP A 136 -6.97 2.19 -6.10
CA ASP A 136 -7.33 2.57 -4.74
C ASP A 136 -6.32 3.55 -4.11
N ASP A 137 -5.04 3.44 -4.50
CA ASP A 137 -3.96 4.28 -3.99
C ASP A 137 -3.01 4.69 -5.12
N LYS A 138 -3.17 5.92 -5.61
CA LYS A 138 -2.44 6.43 -6.79
C LYS A 138 -0.97 6.76 -6.49
N ASP A 139 -0.63 7.03 -5.23
CA ASP A 139 0.73 7.39 -4.84
C ASP A 139 1.67 6.19 -4.98
N LEU A 140 1.13 4.96 -4.87
CA LEU A 140 1.86 3.73 -5.16
C LEU A 140 2.35 3.66 -6.62
N VAL A 141 1.69 4.32 -7.57
CA VAL A 141 2.09 4.25 -8.98
C VAL A 141 3.45 4.92 -9.18
N HIS A 142 3.64 6.10 -8.58
CA HIS A 142 4.91 6.81 -8.65
C HIS A 142 6.01 6.00 -7.96
N GLU A 143 5.75 5.56 -6.74
CA GLU A 143 6.69 4.76 -5.94
C GLU A 143 7.07 3.44 -6.63
N PHE A 144 6.11 2.79 -7.30
CA PHE A 144 6.34 1.56 -8.06
C PHE A 144 7.28 1.78 -9.25
N VAL A 145 7.20 2.93 -9.93
CA VAL A 145 8.12 3.26 -11.01
C VAL A 145 9.54 3.50 -10.46
N VAL A 146 9.65 4.21 -9.33
CA VAL A 146 10.93 4.48 -8.66
C VAL A 146 11.62 3.18 -8.22
N ALA A 147 10.85 2.21 -7.72
CA ALA A 147 11.35 0.90 -7.28
C ALA A 147 11.60 -0.11 -8.42
N GLU A 148 11.77 0.35 -9.66
CA GLU A 148 11.96 -0.50 -10.86
C GLU A 148 10.81 -1.50 -11.13
N GLY A 149 9.59 -1.19 -10.66
CA GLY A 149 8.44 -2.06 -10.85
C GLY A 149 8.06 -2.30 -12.32
N LEU A 150 8.34 -1.33 -13.21
CA LEU A 150 8.17 -1.53 -14.65
C LEU A 150 9.12 -2.61 -15.20
N THR A 151 10.35 -2.67 -14.72
CA THR A 151 11.32 -3.73 -15.07
C THR A 151 10.81 -5.09 -14.61
N CYS A 152 10.24 -5.15 -13.40
CA CYS A 152 9.57 -6.36 -12.91
C CYS A 152 8.46 -6.82 -13.86
N LEU A 153 7.55 -5.90 -14.26
CA LEU A 153 6.46 -6.21 -15.20
C LEU A 153 6.94 -6.73 -16.55
N ILE A 154 7.99 -6.14 -17.11
CA ILE A 154 8.59 -6.58 -18.39
C ILE A 154 9.13 -8.01 -18.24
N LYS A 155 9.87 -8.28 -17.16
CA LYS A 155 10.49 -9.59 -16.92
C LYS A 155 9.44 -10.69 -16.74
N VAL A 156 8.47 -10.50 -15.84
CA VAL A 156 7.43 -11.50 -15.59
C VAL A 156 6.52 -11.70 -16.82
N GLY A 157 6.34 -10.66 -17.64
CA GLY A 157 5.62 -10.74 -18.90
C GLY A 157 6.34 -11.59 -19.96
N ALA A 158 7.65 -11.38 -20.13
CA ALA A 158 8.47 -12.16 -21.06
C ALA A 158 8.53 -13.64 -20.68
N GLU A 159 8.71 -13.93 -19.38
CA GLU A 159 8.72 -15.30 -18.87
C GLU A 159 7.34 -15.99 -19.02
N ALA A 160 6.25 -15.25 -18.81
CA ALA A 160 4.90 -15.77 -19.01
C ALA A 160 4.64 -16.13 -20.49
N ASP A 161 5.08 -15.29 -21.43
CA ASP A 161 4.94 -15.56 -22.86
C ASP A 161 5.81 -16.75 -23.30
N GLN A 162 7.06 -16.82 -22.85
CA GLN A 162 7.94 -17.96 -23.14
C GLN A 162 7.37 -19.28 -22.61
N ASN A 163 6.76 -19.28 -21.42
CA ASN A 163 6.09 -20.46 -20.87
C ASN A 163 4.86 -20.87 -21.71
N TYR A 164 4.12 -19.91 -22.25
CA TYR A 164 3.00 -20.18 -23.15
C TYR A 164 3.47 -20.77 -24.48
N GLN A 165 4.53 -20.19 -25.07
CA GLN A 165 5.18 -20.71 -26.27
C GLN A 165 5.70 -22.14 -26.07
N ASN A 166 6.41 -22.40 -24.97
CA ASN A 166 6.89 -23.75 -24.61
C ASN A 166 5.77 -24.78 -24.47
N TYR A 167 4.63 -24.37 -23.91
CA TYR A 167 3.47 -25.24 -23.79
C TYR A 167 2.87 -25.59 -25.17
N ILE A 168 2.71 -24.60 -26.06
CA ILE A 168 2.22 -24.82 -27.42
C ILE A 168 3.14 -25.76 -28.19
N LEU A 169 4.46 -25.51 -28.16
CA LEU A 169 5.44 -26.34 -28.88
C LEU A 169 5.42 -27.79 -28.37
N ARG A 170 5.32 -28.00 -27.05
CA ARG A 170 5.21 -29.34 -26.46
C ARG A 170 3.92 -30.05 -26.85
N GLU A 171 2.79 -29.34 -26.87
CA GLU A 171 1.50 -29.90 -27.30
C GLU A 171 1.49 -30.24 -28.81
N GLN A 172 2.07 -29.39 -29.65
CA GLN A 172 2.24 -29.68 -31.09
C GLN A 172 3.14 -30.88 -31.32
N LEU A 173 4.32 -30.92 -30.69
CA LEU A 173 5.25 -32.05 -30.79
C LEU A 173 4.60 -33.35 -30.30
N ARG A 174 3.82 -33.30 -29.21
CA ARG A 174 3.09 -34.47 -28.69
C ARG A 174 2.05 -34.97 -29.69
N LYS A 175 1.33 -34.08 -30.37
CA LYS A 175 0.36 -34.46 -31.40
C LYS A 175 1.04 -35.10 -32.60
N GLU A 176 2.18 -34.58 -33.04
CA GLU A 176 2.95 -35.16 -34.15
C GLU A 176 3.52 -36.56 -33.83
N LEU A 177 4.01 -36.76 -32.60
CA LEU A 177 4.47 -38.07 -32.11
C LEU A 177 3.34 -39.10 -31.95
N GLN A 178 2.09 -38.65 -31.79
CA GLN A 178 0.92 -39.53 -31.74
C GLN A 178 0.32 -39.82 -33.12
N SER A 179 0.64 -39.02 -34.14
CA SER A 179 0.15 -39.18 -35.51
C SER A 179 1.10 -39.94 -36.44
N THR A 180 2.28 -40.34 -35.96
CA THR A 180 3.22 -41.16 -36.74
C THR A 180 2.81 -42.64 -36.63
N PRO A 181 2.33 -43.29 -37.72
CA PRO A 181 2.04 -44.72 -37.69
C PRO A 181 3.34 -45.53 -37.56
N PRO A 182 3.27 -46.77 -37.04
CA PRO A 182 4.43 -47.63 -36.87
C PRO A 182 5.16 -47.99 -38.17
#